data_AF-A0A7S2JNK3-F1
#
_entry.id   AF-A0A7S2JNK3-F1
#
_cell.length_a   1.000
_cell.length_b   1.000
_cell.length_c   1.000
_cell.angle_alpha   90.00
_cell.angle_beta   90.00
_cell.angle_gamma   90.00
#
_symmetry.space_group_name_H-M   'P 1'
#
loop_
_entity.id
_entity.type
_entity.pdbx_description
1 polymer ?
#
loop_
_entity_poly.entity_id
_entity_poly.type
_entity_poly.pdbx_seq_one_letter_code
_entity_poly.pdbx_strand_id
1 'polypeptide(L)'
;ERFTLTPDKLATIAELNPRLEEIGASLESVPIFTAAVGNGTAPLTVPTEDGQKLAYFFTEHADAEAFLRAVRENTGVDLKAQVIGVSLSDIIRAYSSPEAKEAKETFVLIPTMAEVNAARQIIAQKGKADADPAEL
;
A
#
# COMPACT_ATOMS: atom_id res chain seq x y z
N GLU A 1 20.28 -16.08 -5.68
CA GLU A 1 20.92 -14.98 -4.93
C GLU A 1 19.96 -14.45 -3.87
N ARG A 2 20.45 -14.08 -2.67
CA ARG A 2 19.64 -13.44 -1.62
C ARG A 2 19.51 -11.95 -1.94
N PHE A 3 18.28 -11.46 -2.11
CA PHE A 3 18.02 -10.03 -2.18
C PHE A 3 18.21 -9.40 -0.80
N THR A 4 19.39 -8.83 -0.57
CA THR A 4 19.66 -8.00 0.61
C THR A 4 19.54 -6.53 0.21
N LEU A 5 18.63 -5.80 0.84
CA LEU A 5 18.51 -4.35 0.74
C LEU A 5 19.60 -3.72 1.60
N THR A 6 20.70 -3.33 0.98
CA THR A 6 21.79 -2.60 1.64
C THR A 6 21.51 -1.09 1.63
N PRO A 7 22.12 -0.31 2.54
CA PRO A 7 22.02 1.16 2.53
C PRO A 7 22.36 1.78 1.17
N ASP A 8 23.38 1.27 0.48
CA ASP A 8 23.74 1.70 -0.87
C ASP A 8 22.63 1.42 -1.90
N LYS A 9 21.96 0.25 -1.82
CA LYS A 9 20.82 -0.06 -2.70
C LYS A 9 19.60 0.82 -2.39
N LEU A 10 19.42 1.23 -1.14
CA LEU A 10 18.37 2.17 -0.74
C LEU A 10 18.68 3.59 -1.26
N ALA A 11 19.96 3.99 -1.27
CA ALA A 11 20.40 5.25 -1.86
C ALA A 11 20.18 5.27 -3.38
N THR A 12 20.39 4.16 -4.09
CA THR A 12 20.06 4.04 -5.52
C THR A 12 18.56 4.14 -5.79
N ILE A 13 17.69 3.66 -4.88
CA ILE A 13 16.24 3.88 -4.97
C ILE A 13 15.90 5.36 -4.76
N ALA A 14 16.60 6.05 -3.87
CA ALA A 14 16.45 7.50 -3.70
C ALA A 14 17.01 8.32 -4.90
N GLU A 15 17.97 7.79 -5.66
CA GLU A 15 18.40 8.37 -6.95
C GLU A 15 17.39 8.13 -8.09
N LEU A 16 16.41 7.22 -7.91
CA LEU A 16 15.24 7.09 -8.79
C LEU A 16 14.15 8.15 -8.48
N ASN A 17 14.36 9.00 -7.46
CA ASN A 17 13.46 10.09 -7.07
C ASN A 17 13.26 11.23 -8.11
N PRO A 18 14.10 11.49 -9.13
CA PRO A 18 13.71 12.42 -10.20
C PRO A 18 12.71 11.82 -11.19
N ARG A 19 12.51 10.48 -11.19
CA ARG A 19 11.43 9.83 -11.97
C ARG A 19 10.14 9.64 -11.18
N LEU A 20 10.14 9.95 -9.87
CA LEU A 20 8.91 9.92 -9.07
C LEU A 20 7.89 10.95 -9.56
N GLU A 21 8.30 12.05 -10.22
CA GLU A 21 7.35 12.97 -10.86
C GLU A 21 6.69 12.35 -12.10
N GLU A 22 7.45 11.73 -13.01
CA GLU A 22 6.91 11.05 -14.20
C GLU A 22 6.04 9.83 -13.84
N ILE A 23 6.45 9.06 -12.84
CA ILE A 23 5.66 7.95 -12.29
C ILE A 23 4.45 8.52 -11.54
N GLY A 24 4.64 9.59 -10.77
CA GLY A 24 3.59 10.26 -10.00
C GLY A 24 2.41 10.68 -10.88
N ALA A 25 2.67 11.25 -12.06
CA ALA A 25 1.63 11.60 -13.02
C ALA A 25 0.84 10.38 -13.52
N SER A 26 1.51 9.23 -13.71
CA SER A 26 0.82 7.98 -14.09
C SER A 26 -0.05 7.44 -12.94
N LEU A 27 0.40 7.64 -11.70
CA LEU A 27 -0.28 7.16 -10.49
C LEU A 27 -1.42 8.06 -10.01
N GLU A 28 -1.57 9.28 -10.56
CA GLU A 28 -2.72 10.15 -10.27
C GLU A 28 -4.04 9.55 -10.76
N SER A 29 -3.99 8.74 -11.82
CA SER A 29 -5.16 8.07 -12.39
C SER A 29 -5.61 6.83 -11.60
N VAL A 30 -4.83 6.39 -10.61
CA VAL A 30 -5.09 5.16 -9.85
C VAL A 30 -5.82 5.52 -8.54
N PRO A 31 -7.15 5.28 -8.45
CA PRO A 31 -7.89 5.54 -7.23
C PRO A 31 -7.58 4.46 -6.19
N ILE A 32 -7.35 4.90 -4.96
CA ILE A 32 -7.12 4.05 -3.80
C ILE A 32 -8.03 4.52 -2.67
N PHE A 33 -8.60 3.59 -1.92
CA PHE A 33 -9.61 3.87 -0.90
C PHE A 33 -9.07 3.67 0.50
N THR A 34 -9.49 4.51 1.45
CA THR A 34 -9.11 4.35 2.86
C THR A 34 -10.24 4.83 3.77
N ALA A 35 -10.28 4.28 4.98
CA ALA A 35 -11.13 4.80 6.05
C ALA A 35 -10.43 6.00 6.71
N ALA A 36 -11.07 7.17 6.70
CA ALA A 36 -10.47 8.41 7.20
C ALA A 36 -11.36 9.08 8.27
N VAL A 37 -10.70 9.65 9.28
CA VAL A 37 -11.30 10.42 10.38
C VAL A 37 -11.19 11.93 10.13
N GLY A 38 -11.71 12.76 11.05
CA GLY A 38 -11.58 14.21 10.99
C GLY A 38 -12.27 14.82 9.77
N ASN A 39 -13.41 14.23 9.35
CA ASN A 39 -14.12 14.56 8.11
C ASN A 39 -13.32 14.22 6.82
N GLY A 40 -12.48 13.18 6.86
CA GLY A 40 -11.71 12.74 5.70
C GLY A 40 -10.33 13.38 5.58
N THR A 41 -9.81 13.95 6.67
CA THR A 41 -8.52 14.66 6.67
C THR A 41 -7.34 13.76 7.01
N ALA A 42 -7.57 12.62 7.67
CA ALA A 42 -6.50 11.70 8.07
C ALA A 42 -6.95 10.24 7.96
N PRO A 43 -6.14 9.34 7.36
CA PRO A 43 -6.39 7.90 7.39
C PRO A 43 -6.43 7.35 8.81
N LEU A 44 -7.24 6.32 9.04
CA LEU A 44 -7.22 5.56 10.27
C LEU A 44 -5.93 4.73 10.33
N THR A 45 -5.16 4.89 11.40
CA THR A 45 -3.92 4.15 11.62
C THR A 45 -4.03 3.18 12.78
N VAL A 46 -3.39 2.02 12.66
CA VAL A 46 -3.25 1.03 13.74
C VAL A 46 -1.80 0.99 14.20
N PRO A 47 -1.51 1.09 15.51
CA PRO A 47 -0.15 0.95 16.02
C PRO A 47 0.35 -0.50 15.87
N THR A 48 1.61 -0.66 15.45
CA THR A 48 2.32 -1.94 15.41
C THR A 48 3.13 -2.15 16.69
N GLU A 49 3.59 -3.38 16.93
CA GLU A 49 4.41 -3.72 18.10
C GLU A 49 5.72 -2.90 18.15
N ASP A 50 6.27 -2.53 17.00
CA ASP A 50 7.48 -1.71 16.86
C ASP A 50 7.23 -0.20 17.08
N GLY A 51 6.00 0.18 17.42
CA GLY A 51 5.58 1.57 17.59
C GLY A 51 5.45 2.35 16.27
N GLN A 52 5.36 1.66 15.13
CA GLN A 52 4.96 2.28 13.87
C GLN A 52 3.43 2.43 13.83
N LYS A 53 2.95 3.38 13.04
CA LYS A 53 1.52 3.56 12.78
C LYS A 53 1.25 3.15 11.35
N LEU A 54 0.39 2.14 11.19
CA LEU A 54 0.08 1.56 9.90
C LEU A 54 -1.29 2.03 9.40
N ALA A 55 -1.32 2.70 8.25
CA ALA A 55 -2.54 3.01 7.52
C ALA A 55 -2.87 1.92 6.50
N TYR A 56 -4.17 1.62 6.37
CA TYR A 56 -4.67 0.64 5.41
C TYR A 56 -5.30 1.33 4.21
N PHE A 57 -4.83 0.96 3.02
CA PHE A 57 -5.34 1.44 1.75
C PHE A 57 -5.79 0.26 0.90
N PHE A 58 -6.92 0.40 0.22
CA PHE A 58 -7.59 -0.67 -0.51
C PHE A 58 -7.71 -0.29 -1.98
N THR A 59 -7.51 -1.24 -2.89
CA THR A 59 -7.75 -1.01 -4.32
C THR A 59 -9.26 -0.98 -4.64
N GLU A 60 -10.08 -1.62 -3.80
CA GLU A 60 -11.53 -1.65 -3.93
C GLU A 60 -12.24 -0.87 -2.82
N HIS A 61 -13.23 -0.06 -3.22
CA HIS A 61 -14.05 0.72 -2.29
C HIS A 61 -14.84 -0.18 -1.32
N ALA A 62 -15.37 -1.30 -1.83
CA ALA A 62 -16.17 -2.23 -1.03
C ALA A 62 -15.35 -2.85 0.13
N ASP A 63 -14.06 -3.09 -0.09
CA ASP A 63 -13.17 -3.64 0.94
C ASP A 63 -12.86 -2.59 2.02
N ALA A 64 -12.68 -1.32 1.65
CA ALA A 64 -12.53 -0.22 2.60
C ALA A 64 -13.80 -0.03 3.47
N GLU A 65 -14.99 -0.15 2.87
CA GLU A 65 -16.27 -0.11 3.59
C GLU A 65 -16.44 -1.28 4.55
N ALA A 66 -16.07 -2.48 4.11
CA ALA A 66 -16.09 -3.68 4.96
C ALA A 66 -15.13 -3.53 6.16
N PHE A 67 -13.93 -2.99 5.92
CA PHE A 67 -12.97 -2.68 6.97
C PHE A 67 -13.53 -1.66 7.98
N LEU A 68 -14.06 -0.53 7.51
CA LEU A 68 -14.62 0.49 8.39
C LEU A 68 -15.79 -0.04 9.23
N ARG A 69 -16.65 -0.87 8.64
CA ARG A 69 -17.72 -1.56 9.38
C ARG A 69 -17.16 -2.46 10.49
N ALA A 70 -16.19 -3.30 10.17
CA ALA A 70 -15.57 -4.20 11.15
C ALA A 70 -14.88 -3.43 12.29
N VAL A 71 -14.24 -2.29 12.00
CA VAL A 71 -13.66 -1.41 13.03
C VAL A 71 -14.73 -0.86 13.97
N ARG A 72 -15.86 -0.38 13.44
CA ARG A 72 -16.97 0.14 14.24
C ARG A 72 -17.57 -0.94 15.14
N GLU A 73 -17.78 -2.14 14.60
CA GLU A 73 -18.29 -3.29 15.33
C GLU A 73 -17.36 -3.72 16.47
N ASN A 74 -16.04 -3.71 16.24
CA ASN A 74 -15.06 -4.16 17.23
C ASN A 74 -14.74 -3.11 18.32
N THR A 75 -14.74 -1.82 17.99
CA THR A 75 -14.34 -0.77 18.93
C THR A 75 -15.48 -0.27 19.81
N GLY A 76 -16.74 -0.40 19.35
CA GLY A 76 -17.92 0.12 20.06
C GLY A 76 -17.94 1.64 20.22
N VAL A 77 -17.01 2.36 19.57
CA VAL A 77 -16.91 3.81 19.58
C VAL A 77 -17.65 4.37 18.37
N ASP A 78 -18.41 5.44 18.56
CA ASP A 78 -18.97 6.23 17.46
C ASP A 78 -17.83 6.98 16.73
N LEU A 79 -17.11 6.23 15.90
CA LEU A 79 -16.01 6.73 15.10
C LEU A 79 -16.60 7.50 13.91
N LYS A 80 -16.47 8.84 13.94
CA LYS A 80 -16.75 9.73 12.82
C LYS A 80 -15.71 9.57 11.71
N ALA A 81 -15.72 8.41 11.09
CA ALA A 81 -14.90 8.04 9.95
C ALA A 81 -15.78 7.73 8.74
N GLN A 82 -15.23 7.94 7.55
CA GLN A 82 -15.86 7.63 6.26
C GLN A 82 -14.81 7.09 5.30
N VAL A 83 -15.24 6.33 4.29
CA VAL A 83 -14.35 5.94 3.20
C VAL A 83 -14.15 7.12 2.27
N ILE A 84 -12.89 7.40 1.91
CA ILE A 84 -12.53 8.40 0.92
C ILE A 84 -11.66 7.76 -0.16
N GLY A 85 -11.73 8.31 -1.37
CA GLY A 85 -10.79 8.01 -2.45
C GLY A 85 -9.64 9.02 -2.46
N VAL A 86 -8.43 8.53 -2.61
CA VAL A 86 -7.20 9.30 -2.79
C VAL A 86 -6.42 8.74 -3.97
N SER A 87 -5.54 9.52 -4.57
CA SER A 87 -4.67 8.98 -5.63
C SER A 87 -3.50 8.21 -5.02
N LEU A 88 -3.05 7.14 -5.70
CA LEU A 88 -1.84 6.42 -5.28
C LEU A 88 -0.61 7.35 -5.26
N SER A 89 -0.58 8.34 -6.15
CA SER A 89 0.45 9.38 -6.19
C SER A 89 0.51 10.19 -4.88
N ASP A 90 -0.64 10.62 -4.36
CA ASP A 90 -0.73 11.37 -3.10
C ASP A 90 -0.28 10.54 -1.90
N ILE A 91 -0.63 9.25 -1.87
CA ILE A 91 -0.19 8.33 -0.81
C ILE A 91 1.34 8.24 -0.82
N ILE A 92 1.96 7.97 -1.98
CA ILE A 92 3.42 7.83 -2.06
C ILE A 92 4.10 9.13 -1.64
N ARG A 93 3.61 10.29 -2.11
CA ARG A 93 4.14 11.60 -1.71
C ARG A 93 4.04 11.83 -0.20
N ALA A 94 2.88 11.57 0.39
CA ALA A 94 2.63 11.79 1.82
C ALA A 94 3.51 10.89 2.71
N TYR A 95 3.61 9.60 2.39
CA TYR A 95 4.36 8.64 3.24
C TYR A 95 5.86 8.60 2.95
N SER A 96 6.32 9.25 1.87
CA SER A 96 7.75 9.46 1.60
C SER A 96 8.29 10.74 2.27
N SER A 97 7.43 11.53 2.90
CA SER A 97 7.81 12.81 3.49
C SER A 97 8.61 12.65 4.80
N PRO A 98 9.48 13.62 5.15
CA PRO A 98 10.17 13.62 6.44
C PRO A 98 9.21 13.55 7.63
N GLU A 99 8.06 14.21 7.54
CA GLU A 99 7.05 14.26 8.59
C GLU A 99 6.45 12.87 8.88
N ALA A 100 6.13 12.09 7.83
CA ALA A 100 5.65 10.73 7.99
C ALA A 100 6.71 9.83 8.64
N LYS A 101 7.98 10.01 8.26
CA LYS A 101 9.11 9.27 8.84
C LYS A 101 9.31 9.60 10.32
N GLU A 102 9.23 10.87 10.70
CA GLU A 102 9.30 11.32 12.10
C GLU A 102 8.12 10.80 12.92
N ALA A 103 6.92 10.77 12.33
CA ALA A 103 5.71 10.21 12.95
C ALA A 103 5.69 8.67 13.02
N LYS A 104 6.71 7.99 12.44
CA LYS A 104 6.76 6.54 12.23
C LYS A 104 5.51 6.00 11.53
N GLU A 105 4.95 6.79 10.63
CA GLU A 105 3.78 6.44 9.85
C GLU A 105 4.19 5.72 8.57
N THR A 106 3.50 4.62 8.29
CA THR A 106 3.69 3.81 7.09
C THR A 106 2.34 3.30 6.62
N PHE A 107 2.31 2.67 5.45
CA PHE A 107 1.08 2.20 4.85
C PHE A 107 1.22 0.81 4.23
N VAL A 108 0.08 0.13 4.10
CA VAL A 108 -0.06 -1.08 3.29
C VAL A 108 -1.14 -0.88 2.25
N LEU A 109 -0.88 -1.39 1.05
CA LEU A 109 -1.86 -1.49 -0.02
C LEU A 109 -2.44 -2.90 -0.05
N ILE A 110 -3.76 -3.00 0.04
CA ILE A 110 -4.52 -4.26 0.04
C ILE A 110 -5.18 -4.40 -1.34
N PRO A 111 -4.64 -5.29 -2.20
CA PRO A 111 -5.28 -5.66 -3.45
C PRO A 111 -6.45 -6.61 -3.22
N THR A 112 -7.28 -6.78 -4.25
CA THR A 112 -8.34 -7.79 -4.24
C THR A 112 -7.78 -9.21 -4.26
N MET A 113 -8.54 -10.15 -3.73
CA MET A 113 -8.19 -11.57 -3.83
C MET A 113 -8.13 -12.05 -5.29
N ALA A 114 -8.91 -11.46 -6.19
CA ALA A 114 -8.86 -11.78 -7.62
C ALA A 114 -7.51 -11.39 -8.24
N GLU A 115 -7.02 -10.18 -7.93
CA GLU A 115 -5.69 -9.71 -8.37
C GLU A 115 -4.57 -10.56 -7.80
N VAL A 116 -4.64 -10.92 -6.51
CA VAL A 116 -3.67 -11.81 -5.87
C VAL A 116 -3.65 -13.19 -6.56
N ASN A 117 -4.83 -13.75 -6.84
CA ASN A 117 -4.94 -15.05 -7.50
C ASN A 117 -4.41 -15.01 -8.94
N ALA A 118 -4.73 -13.96 -9.70
CA ALA A 118 -4.21 -13.77 -11.05
C ALA A 118 -2.68 -13.64 -11.04
N ALA A 119 -2.12 -12.86 -10.13
CA ALA A 119 -0.68 -12.72 -9.98
C ALA A 119 0.00 -14.06 -9.64
N ARG A 120 -0.58 -14.86 -8.72
CA ARG A 120 -0.09 -16.20 -8.39
C ARG A 120 -0.09 -17.13 -9.60
N GLN A 121 -1.14 -17.08 -10.43
CA GLN A 121 -1.20 -17.88 -11.65
C GLN A 121 -0.12 -17.49 -12.65
N ILE A 122 0.10 -16.19 -12.87
CA ILE A 122 1.17 -15.69 -13.75
C ILE A 122 2.55 -16.14 -13.26
N ILE A 123 2.81 -16.04 -11.95
CA ILE A 123 4.08 -16.49 -11.34
C ILE A 123 4.24 -18.00 -11.53
N ALA A 124 3.19 -18.79 -11.30
CA ALA A 124 3.24 -20.24 -11.48
C ALA A 124 3.48 -20.64 -12.95
N GLN A 125 2.94 -19.89 -13.92
CA GLN A 125 3.16 -20.11 -15.34
C GLN A 125 4.59 -19.74 -15.77
N LYS A 126 5.11 -18.60 -15.30
CA LYS A 126 6.51 -18.20 -15.55
C LYS A 126 7.50 -19.16 -14.91
N GLY A 127 7.26 -19.57 -13.66
CA GLY A 127 8.08 -20.59 -12.98
C GLY A 127 8.03 -21.98 -13.64
N LYS A 128 7.00 -22.28 -14.45
CA LYS A 128 6.94 -23.47 -15.31
C LYS A 128 7.68 -23.29 -16.64
N ALA A 129 7.70 -22.08 -17.19
CA ALA A 129 8.42 -21.77 -18.43
C ALA A 129 9.95 -21.74 -18.22
N ASP A 130 10.41 -21.37 -17.03
CA ASP A 130 11.84 -21.40 -16.66
C ASP A 130 12.33 -22.82 -16.27
N ALA A 131 11.42 -23.80 -16.16
CA ALA A 131 11.71 -25.16 -15.73
C ALA A 131 11.50 -26.21 -16.84
N ASP A 132 11.65 -25.84 -18.11
CA ASP A 132 11.64 -26.79 -19.23
C ASP A 132 13.04 -27.43 -19.39
N PRO A 133 13.17 -28.76 -19.15
CA PRO A 133 14.44 -29.47 -19.20
C PRO A 133 14.74 -29.94 -20.63
N ALA A 134 15.44 -29.11 -21.39
CA ALA A 134 16.16 -29.55 -22.58
C ALA A 134 17.57 -30.06 -22.21
N GLU A 135 17.69 -30.95 -21.22
CA GLU A 135 18.89 -31.77 -20.96
C GLU A 135 18.47 -33.13 -20.41
N LEU A 136 18.05 -34.03 -21.31
CA LEU A 136 18.13 -35.49 -21.16
C LEU A 136 18.60 -36.10 -22.48
#